data_AF-A0A0P0GPN4-F1
#
_entry.id   AF-A0A0P0GPN4-F1
#
_cell.length_a   1.000
_cell.length_b   1.000
_cell.length_c   1.000
_cell.angle_alpha   90.00
_cell.angle_beta   90.00
_cell.angle_gamma   90.00
#
_symmetry.space_group_name_H-M   'P 1'
#
loop_
_entity.id
_entity.type
_entity.pdbx_description
1 polymer ?
#
loop_
_entity_poly.entity_id
_entity_poly.type
_entity_poly.pdbx_seq_one_letter_code
_entity_poly.pdbx_strand_id
1 'polypeptide(L)'
;MSKALMWIIGIIAYIFLGWIAKDIIFSMIEITPETTLGDIQTYEYIIYSAISVIILIGIVLLRDDDYNASVGSPILLVIASCVIICNLPIVMGTLILYNLVNVIAIIWGAYCTSND
;
A
#
# COMPACT_ATOMS: atom_id res chain seq x y z
N MET A 1 -17.11 -9.74 10.93
CA MET A 1 -16.13 -10.28 9.97
C MET A 1 -14.84 -10.53 10.74
N SER A 2 -14.35 -11.76 10.77
CA SER A 2 -13.18 -12.10 11.60
C SER A 2 -11.96 -11.24 11.23
N LYS A 3 -11.15 -10.86 12.24
CA LYS A 3 -9.82 -10.23 12.09
C LYS A 3 -9.02 -10.83 10.94
N ALA A 4 -8.98 -12.17 10.92
CA ALA A 4 -8.27 -12.95 9.92
C ALA A 4 -8.75 -12.68 8.50
N LEU A 5 -10.07 -12.65 8.31
CA LEU A 5 -10.67 -12.46 6.99
C LEU A 5 -10.33 -11.07 6.41
N MET A 6 -10.34 -10.03 7.24
CA MET A 6 -10.09 -8.65 6.77
C MET A 6 -8.66 -8.45 6.30
N TRP A 7 -7.66 -8.90 7.07
CA TRP A 7 -6.27 -8.74 6.63
C TRP A 7 -5.92 -9.66 5.47
N ILE A 8 -6.51 -10.86 5.37
CA ILE A 8 -6.35 -11.74 4.20
C ILE A 8 -6.88 -11.05 2.94
N ILE A 9 -8.10 -10.50 2.99
CA ILE A 9 -8.69 -9.77 1.86
C ILE A 9 -7.86 -8.53 1.53
N GLY A 10 -7.37 -7.80 2.54
CA GLY A 10 -6.51 -6.64 2.35
C GLY A 10 -5.20 -6.99 1.63
N ILE A 11 -4.53 -8.10 1.98
CA ILE A 11 -3.29 -8.54 1.32
C ILE A 11 -3.58 -8.97 -0.12
N ILE A 12 -4.65 -9.74 -0.35
CA ILE A 12 -5.05 -10.14 -1.71
C ILE A 12 -5.33 -8.90 -2.56
N ALA A 13 -6.10 -7.95 -2.03
CA ALA A 13 -6.39 -6.70 -2.72
C ALA A 13 -5.11 -5.90 -3.01
N TYR A 14 -4.16 -5.84 -2.08
CA TYR A 14 -2.87 -5.15 -2.28
C TYR A 14 -2.10 -5.73 -3.46
N ILE A 15 -2.01 -7.05 -3.56
CA ILE A 15 -1.28 -7.73 -4.65
C ILE A 15 -1.99 -7.50 -5.99
N PHE A 16 -3.30 -7.77 -6.07
CA PHE A 16 -4.04 -7.71 -7.34
C PHE A 16 -4.29 -6.27 -7.81
N LEU A 17 -4.76 -5.39 -6.94
CA LEU A 17 -5.02 -3.99 -7.30
C LEU A 17 -3.71 -3.26 -7.59
N GLY A 18 -2.64 -3.53 -6.82
CA GLY A 18 -1.32 -2.98 -7.08
C GLY A 18 -0.78 -3.38 -8.45
N TRP A 19 -0.92 -4.67 -8.80
CA TRP A 19 -0.50 -5.15 -10.12
C TRP A 19 -1.31 -4.51 -11.25
N ILE A 20 -2.64 -4.53 -11.17
CA ILE A 20 -3.51 -3.94 -12.21
C ILE A 20 -3.25 -2.44 -12.35
N ALA A 21 -3.16 -1.70 -11.24
CA ALA A 21 -2.94 -0.26 -11.26
C ALA A 21 -1.59 0.12 -11.87
N LYS A 22 -0.54 -0.66 -11.57
CA LYS A 22 0.79 -0.49 -12.17
C LYS A 22 0.72 -0.65 -13.69
N ASP A 23 0.11 -1.73 -14.18
CA ASP A 23 0.04 -2.00 -15.62
C ASP A 23 -0.75 -0.92 -16.36
N ILE A 24 -1.86 -0.42 -15.77
CA ILE A 24 -2.63 0.70 -16.32
C ILE A 24 -1.77 1.96 -16.38
N ILE A 25 -1.13 2.36 -15.28
CA ILE A 25 -0.35 3.60 -15.23
C ILE A 25 0.84 3.53 -16.19
N PHE A 26 1.53 2.39 -16.27
CA PHE A 26 2.63 2.19 -17.22
C PHE A 26 2.18 2.17 -18.68
N SER A 27 0.93 1.82 -18.95
CA SER A 27 0.35 1.97 -20.30
C SER A 27 0.03 3.42 -20.67
N MET A 28 -0.05 4.31 -19.69
CA MET A 28 -0.39 5.74 -19.90
C MET A 28 0.83 6.65 -19.90
N ILE A 29 1.92 6.27 -19.21
CA ILE A 29 3.15 7.06 -19.16
C ILE A 29 3.93 6.87 -20.47
N GLU A 30 4.37 7.98 -21.06
CA GLU A 30 5.26 7.95 -22.22
C GLU A 30 6.67 7.56 -21.77
N ILE A 31 7.04 6.29 -21.98
CA ILE A 31 8.40 5.80 -21.68
C ILE A 31 9.34 6.31 -22.75
N THR A 32 10.05 7.41 -22.43
CA THR A 32 11.10 7.98 -23.28
C THR A 32 12.45 7.31 -23.01
N PRO A 33 13.44 7.44 -23.91
CA PRO A 33 14.80 6.93 -23.67
C PRO A 33 15.50 7.54 -22.45
N GLU A 34 15.00 8.68 -21.96
CA GLU A 34 15.51 9.35 -20.75
C GLU A 34 14.89 8.81 -19.46
N THR A 35 13.83 8.01 -19.56
CA THR A 35 13.18 7.39 -18.40
C THR A 35 14.12 6.35 -17.79
N THR A 36 14.59 6.60 -16.57
CA THR A 36 15.50 5.68 -15.90
C THR A 36 14.74 4.55 -15.22
N LEU A 37 15.44 3.43 -14.96
CA LEU A 37 14.89 2.35 -14.13
C LEU A 37 14.45 2.85 -12.74
N GLY A 38 15.12 3.89 -12.24
CA GLY A 38 14.78 4.49 -10.95
C GLY A 38 13.49 5.28 -10.96
N ASP A 39 13.18 5.95 -12.07
CA ASP A 39 11.91 6.65 -12.24
C ASP A 39 10.75 5.66 -12.26
N ILE A 40 10.90 4.57 -13.04
CA ILE A 40 9.91 3.49 -13.12
C ILE A 40 9.63 2.91 -11.73
N GLN A 41 10.66 2.60 -10.96
CA GLN A 41 10.47 2.05 -9.61
C GLN A 41 9.85 3.06 -8.63
N THR A 42 10.17 4.35 -8.77
CA THR A 42 9.54 5.41 -7.98
C THR A 42 8.03 5.46 -8.24
N TYR A 43 7.61 5.33 -9.51
CA TYR A 43 6.20 5.18 -9.84
C TYR A 43 5.58 3.95 -9.19
N GLU A 44 6.25 2.79 -9.20
CA GLU A 44 5.74 1.59 -8.52
C GLU A 44 5.51 1.82 -7.03
N TYR A 45 6.45 2.45 -6.32
CA TYR A 45 6.29 2.77 -4.91
C TYR A 45 5.10 3.70 -4.66
N ILE A 46 4.91 4.72 -5.49
CA ILE A 46 3.77 5.64 -5.35
C ILE A 46 2.45 4.89 -5.55
N ILE A 47 2.37 4.02 -6.56
CA ILE A 47 1.17 3.25 -6.90
C ILE A 47 0.80 2.30 -5.77
N TYR A 48 1.74 1.48 -5.31
CA TYR A 48 1.49 0.52 -4.24
C TYR A 48 1.17 1.20 -2.90
N SER A 49 1.76 2.37 -2.61
CA SER A 49 1.40 3.17 -1.44
C SER A 49 -0.01 3.73 -1.56
N ALA A 50 -0.40 4.26 -2.72
CA ALA A 50 -1.77 4.75 -2.95
C ALA A 50 -2.80 3.63 -2.79
N ILE A 51 -2.54 2.44 -3.36
CA ILE A 51 -3.40 1.27 -3.20
C ILE A 51 -3.51 0.85 -1.73
N SER A 52 -2.40 0.85 -0.98
CA SER A 52 -2.41 0.54 0.45
C SER A 52 -3.30 1.49 1.25
N VAL A 53 -3.21 2.80 0.97
CA VAL A 53 -4.06 3.81 1.62
C VAL A 53 -5.54 3.61 1.25
N ILE A 54 -5.86 3.32 -0.02
CA ILE A 54 -7.23 3.04 -0.46
C ILE A 54 -7.79 1.81 0.28
N ILE A 55 -7.01 0.75 0.41
CA ILE A 55 -7.40 -0.46 1.15
C ILE A 55 -7.66 -0.12 2.62
N LEU A 56 -6.76 0.63 3.27
CA LEU A 56 -6.92 1.04 4.67
C LEU A 56 -8.17 1.89 4.89
N ILE A 57 -8.47 2.82 4.00
CA ILE A 57 -9.71 3.61 4.03
C ILE A 57 -10.92 2.69 3.82
N GLY A 58 -10.85 1.77 2.84
CA GLY A 58 -11.91 0.80 2.58
C GLY A 58 -12.22 -0.08 3.79
N ILE A 59 -11.21 -0.52 4.54
CA ILE A 59 -11.40 -1.29 5.78
C ILE A 59 -12.21 -0.50 6.82
N VAL A 60 -12.00 0.81 6.93
CA VAL A 60 -12.81 1.68 7.81
C VAL A 60 -14.22 1.86 7.28
N LEU A 61 -14.38 2.18 5.99
CA LEU A 61 -15.70 2.45 5.40
C LEU A 61 -16.62 1.23 5.38
N LEU A 62 -16.06 0.02 5.33
CA LEU A 62 -16.82 -1.24 5.41
C LEU A 62 -17.23 -1.60 6.83
N ARG A 63 -16.84 -0.82 7.85
CA ARG A 63 -17.30 -0.97 9.24
C ARG A 63 -18.30 0.11 9.60
N ASP A 64 -19.51 -0.32 9.95
CA ASP A 64 -20.59 0.56 10.41
C ASP A 64 -20.47 0.92 11.91
N ASP A 65 -19.73 0.14 12.70
CA ASP A 65 -19.69 0.22 14.16
C ASP A 65 -18.26 0.43 14.70
N ASP A 66 -17.83 1.69 14.77
CA ASP A 66 -17.07 2.31 15.89
C ASP A 66 -16.31 3.55 15.41
N TYR A 67 -16.63 4.70 16.01
CA TYR A 67 -15.97 5.99 15.76
C TYR A 67 -14.49 6.03 16.22
N ASN A 68 -14.00 5.00 16.92
CA ASN A 68 -12.64 4.89 17.45
C ASN A 68 -11.70 4.00 16.61
N ALA A 69 -12.20 3.39 15.53
CA ALA A 69 -11.42 2.57 14.63
C ALA A 69 -10.48 3.45 13.76
N SER A 70 -9.29 3.76 14.28
CA SER A 70 -8.34 4.65 13.61
C SER A 70 -7.31 3.87 12.79
N VAL A 71 -7.40 3.98 11.46
CA VAL A 71 -6.32 3.60 10.54
C VAL A 71 -5.33 4.73 10.27
N GLY A 72 -5.41 5.84 11.02
CA GLY A 72 -4.55 7.01 10.83
C GLY A 72 -3.06 6.69 10.97
N SER A 73 -2.69 5.89 11.99
CA SER A 73 -1.29 5.46 12.19
C SER A 73 -0.79 4.52 11.08
N PRO A 74 -1.55 3.47 10.66
CA PRO A 74 -1.23 2.70 9.46
C PRO A 74 -1.07 3.53 8.19
N ILE A 75 -1.94 4.51 7.94
CA ILE A 75 -1.84 5.41 6.77
C ILE A 75 -0.56 6.25 6.85
N LEU A 76 -0.27 6.83 8.01
CA LEU A 76 0.96 7.60 8.22
C LEU A 76 2.21 6.75 7.99
N LEU A 77 2.19 5.47 8.42
CA LEU A 77 3.29 4.53 8.18
C LEU A 77 3.53 4.30 6.68
N VAL A 78 2.47 4.12 5.88
CA VAL A 78 2.57 3.95 4.43
C VAL A 78 3.09 5.22 3.73
N ILE A 79 2.64 6.39 4.16
CA ILE A 79 3.10 7.67 3.60
C ILE A 79 4.57 7.89 3.95
N ALA A 80 4.94 7.69 5.22
CA ALA A 80 6.32 7.84 5.67
C ALA A 80 7.25 6.84 4.98
N SER A 81 6.84 5.58 4.82
CA SER A 81 7.64 4.57 4.11
C SER A 81 7.83 4.93 2.64
N CYS A 82 6.80 5.48 1.98
CA CYS A 82 6.89 5.97 0.61
C CYS A 82 7.90 7.12 0.50
N VAL A 83 7.84 8.12 1.39
CA VAL A 83 8.79 9.24 1.36
C VAL A 83 10.22 8.76 1.59
N ILE A 84 10.42 7.84 2.54
CA ILE A 84 11.75 7.30 2.85
C ILE A 84 12.29 6.49 1.66
N ILE A 85 11.48 5.59 1.07
CA ILE A 85 11.94 4.70 -0.01
C ILE A 85 12.32 5.47 -1.27
N CYS A 86 11.62 6.56 -1.58
CA CYS A 86 11.94 7.44 -2.72
C CYS A 86 13.30 8.15 -2.57
N ASN A 87 13.89 8.17 -1.36
CA ASN A 87 15.19 8.77 -1.09
C ASN A 87 16.31 7.72 -0.85
N LEU A 88 15.98 6.43 -0.86
CA LEU A 88 16.94 5.35 -0.63
C LEU A 88 17.52 4.81 -1.93
N PRO A 89 18.75 4.23 -1.91
CA PRO A 89 19.30 3.56 -3.06
C PRO A 89 18.42 2.37 -3.46
N ILE A 90 18.30 2.21 -4.77
CA ILE A 90 17.48 1.18 -5.37
C ILE A 90 18.25 -0.14 -5.36
N VAL A 91 17.87 -1.01 -4.42
CA VAL A 91 18.42 -2.36 -4.28
C VAL A 91 17.28 -3.33 -4.00
N MET A 92 17.44 -4.61 -4.32
CA MET A 92 16.37 -5.59 -4.09
C MET A 92 15.90 -5.65 -2.62
N GLY A 93 16.81 -5.38 -1.67
CA GLY A 93 16.46 -5.32 -0.24
C GLY A 93 15.48 -4.20 0.10
N THR A 94 15.58 -3.03 -0.52
CA THR A 94 14.67 -1.90 -0.26
C THR A 94 13.28 -2.18 -0.82
N LEU A 95 13.18 -2.80 -2.00
CA LEU A 95 11.92 -3.24 -2.59
C LEU A 95 11.16 -4.23 -1.70
N ILE A 96 11.86 -5.24 -1.16
CA ILE A 96 11.26 -6.25 -0.27
C ILE A 96 10.79 -5.58 1.02
N LEU A 97 11.64 -4.74 1.63
CA LEU A 97 11.32 -4.07 2.88
C LEU A 97 10.11 -3.14 2.74
N TYR A 98 10.04 -2.38 1.65
CA TYR A 98 8.93 -1.49 1.35
C TYR A 98 7.59 -2.25 1.27
N ASN A 99 7.54 -3.34 0.51
CA ASN A 99 6.32 -4.15 0.40
C ASN A 99 5.93 -4.78 1.74
N LEU A 100 6.90 -5.21 2.53
CA LEU A 100 6.66 -5.76 3.86
C LEU A 100 6.03 -4.71 4.79
N VAL A 101 6.51 -3.46 4.76
CA VAL A 101 5.94 -2.37 5.55
C VAL A 101 4.48 -2.10 5.17
N ASN A 102 4.16 -2.07 3.88
CA ASN A 102 2.77 -1.89 3.42
C ASN A 102 1.86 -3.04 3.88
N VAL A 103 2.32 -4.29 3.78
CA VAL A 103 1.58 -5.46 4.28
C VAL A 103 1.36 -5.38 5.79
N ILE A 104 2.39 -5.01 6.56
CA ILE A 104 2.28 -4.80 8.01
C ILE A 104 1.26 -3.70 8.32
N ALA A 105 1.27 -2.59 7.58
CA ALA A 105 0.30 -1.52 7.75
C ALA A 105 -1.14 -2.00 7.52
N ILE A 106 -1.37 -2.83 6.49
CA ILE A 106 -2.69 -3.41 6.21
C ILE A 106 -3.14 -4.35 7.34
N ILE A 107 -2.26 -5.24 7.80
CA ILE A 107 -2.55 -6.15 8.92
C ILE A 107 -2.87 -5.34 10.19
N TRP A 108 -2.07 -4.32 10.48
CA TRP A 108 -2.27 -3.45 11.63
C TRP A 108 -3.60 -2.67 11.51
N GLY A 109 -3.88 -2.08 10.35
CA GLY A 109 -5.15 -1.38 10.10
C GLY A 109 -6.35 -2.29 10.29
N ALA A 110 -6.30 -3.52 9.78
CA ALA A 110 -7.34 -4.54 10.00
C ALA A 110 -7.46 -4.97 11.48
N TYR A 111 -6.34 -5.03 12.22
CA TYR A 111 -6.38 -5.38 13.65
C TYR A 111 -6.95 -4.25 14.50
N CYS A 112 -6.53 -3.01 14.27
CA CYS A 112 -6.98 -1.82 14.99
C CYS A 112 -8.46 -1.52 14.75
N THR A 113 -8.98 -1.89 13.59
CA THR A 113 -10.39 -1.71 13.28
C THR A 113 -11.26 -2.82 13.83
N SER A 114 -10.71 -3.99 14.25
CA SER A 114 -11.50 -5.19 14.56
C SER A 114 -11.79 -5.48 16.03
N ASN A 115 -13.09 -5.57 16.33
CA ASN A 115 -13.66 -5.78 17.67
C ASN A 115 -13.82 -7.24 18.14
N ASP A 116 -13.31 -8.24 17.40
CA ASP A 116 -13.33 -9.65 17.85
C ASP A 116 -12.18 -9.99 18.83
#